data_AF-A0A0N4XXH8-F1
#
_entry.id   AF-A0A0N4XXH8-F1
#
_cell.length_a   1.000
_cell.length_b   1.000
_cell.length_c   1.000
_cell.angle_alpha   90.00
_cell.angle_beta   90.00
_cell.angle_gamma   90.00
#
_symmetry.space_group_name_H-M   'P 1'
#
loop_
_entity.id
_entity.type
_entity.pdbx_description
1 polymer ?
#
loop_
_entity_poly.entity_id
_entity_poly.type
_entity_poly.pdbx_seq_one_letter_code
_entity_poly.pdbx_strand_id
1 'polypeptide(L)'
;MGRASLPRRVVLAITFVFVYTWCLIFKDIPRVVVITGGAMGIGKAVAKMLSVQEKAKESLNETAAQIRKDPSLGTVDICIVNAAVLKFGECLDLSEKDYKINANVNILGHIFVSVFF
;
A
#
# COMPACT_ATOMS: atom_id res chain seq x y z
N MET A 1 9.26 -29.86 -18.21
CA MET A 1 7.98 -29.11 -18.17
C MET A 1 7.27 -29.29 -19.51
N GLY A 2 6.15 -30.03 -19.55
CA GLY A 2 5.42 -30.29 -20.79
C GLY A 2 4.68 -29.05 -21.30
N ARG A 3 4.83 -28.71 -22.58
CA ARG A 3 4.07 -27.61 -23.21
C ARG A 3 2.59 -27.99 -23.25
N ALA A 4 1.73 -27.07 -22.79
CA ALA A 4 0.29 -27.23 -22.92
C ALA A 4 -0.11 -27.33 -24.40
N SER A 5 -1.13 -28.14 -24.70
CA SER A 5 -1.66 -28.30 -26.05
C SER A 5 -2.12 -26.95 -26.62
N LEU A 6 -1.98 -26.78 -27.94
CA LEU A 6 -2.31 -25.54 -28.64
C LEU A 6 -3.72 -25.01 -28.33
N PRO A 7 -4.77 -25.85 -28.29
CA PRO A 7 -6.13 -25.41 -27.93
C PRO A 7 -6.20 -24.83 -26.51
N ARG A 8 -5.50 -25.45 -25.55
CA ARG A 8 -5.49 -25.00 -24.16
C ARG A 8 -4.83 -23.63 -24.01
N ARG A 9 -3.79 -23.36 -24.80
CA ARG A 9 -3.09 -22.05 -24.81
C ARG A 9 -3.97 -20.95 -25.38
N VAL A 10 -4.72 -21.25 -26.44
CA VAL A 10 -5.68 -20.30 -27.04
C VAL A 10 -6.78 -19.95 -26.04
N VAL A 11 -7.36 -20.94 -25.36
CA VAL A 11 -8.37 -20.69 -24.32
C VAL A 11 -7.81 -19.84 -23.18
N LEU A 12 -6.63 -20.16 -22.66
CA LEU A 12 -5.96 -19.37 -21.61
C LEU A 12 -5.72 -17.92 -22.04
N ALA A 13 -5.28 -17.70 -23.29
CA ALA A 13 -5.06 -16.35 -23.82
C ALA A 13 -6.37 -15.57 -23.94
N ILE A 14 -7.44 -16.20 -24.43
CA ILE A 14 -8.77 -15.57 -24.52
C ILE A 14 -9.30 -15.24 -23.13
N THR A 15 -9.22 -16.17 -22.18
CA THR A 15 -9.63 -15.93 -20.80
C THR A 15 -8.84 -14.77 -20.18
N PHE A 16 -7.52 -14.72 -20.42
CA PHE A 16 -6.68 -13.62 -19.95
C PHE A 16 -7.11 -12.27 -20.53
N VAL A 17 -7.29 -12.19 -21.85
CA VAL A 17 -7.73 -10.95 -22.52
C VAL A 17 -9.10 -10.52 -21.99
N PHE A 18 -10.04 -11.45 -21.85
CA PHE A 18 -11.38 -11.15 -21.36
C PHE A 18 -11.37 -10.65 -19.92
N VAL A 19 -10.68 -11.35 -19.01
CA VAL A 19 -10.57 -10.95 -17.60
C VAL A 19 -9.83 -9.61 -17.47
N TYR A 20 -8.76 -9.41 -18.24
CA TYR A 20 -7.99 -8.16 -18.20
C TYR A 20 -8.81 -6.98 -18.73
N THR A 21 -9.50 -7.15 -19.85
CA THR A 21 -10.38 -6.13 -20.42
C THR A 21 -11.56 -5.83 -19.48
N TRP A 22 -12.13 -6.87 -18.85
CA TRP A 22 -13.16 -6.69 -17.83
C TRP A 22 -12.65 -5.89 -16.63
N CYS A 23 -11.42 -6.17 -16.16
CA CYS A 23 -10.79 -5.37 -15.11
C CYS A 23 -10.60 -3.91 -15.52
N LEU A 24 -10.25 -3.63 -16.78
CA LEU A 24 -10.07 -2.25 -17.24
C LEU A 24 -11.38 -1.48 -17.40
N ILE A 25 -12.45 -2.15 -17.81
CA ILE A 25 -13.74 -1.50 -18.10
C ILE A 25 -14.60 -1.36 -16.83
N PHE A 26 -14.61 -2.39 -15.98
CA PHE A 26 -15.60 -2.50 -14.89
C PHE A 26 -15.01 -2.41 -13.49
N LYS A 27 -13.68 -2.51 -13.32
CA LYS A 27 -13.10 -2.37 -11.99
C LYS A 27 -12.95 -0.88 -11.69
N ASP A 28 -13.66 -0.42 -10.68
CA ASP A 28 -13.49 0.94 -10.17
C ASP A 28 -12.00 1.18 -9.85
N ILE A 29 -11.46 2.25 -10.41
CA ILE A 29 -10.11 2.71 -10.10
C ILE A 29 -10.14 3.18 -8.64
N PRO A 30 -9.17 2.76 -7.79
CA PRO A 30 -9.09 3.22 -6.41
C PRO A 30 -9.08 4.75 -6.39
N ARG A 31 -10.04 5.34 -5.69
CA ARG A 31 -10.22 6.79 -5.60
C ARG A 31 -9.40 7.38 -4.48
N VAL A 32 -9.22 6.63 -3.39
CA VAL A 32 -8.47 7.09 -2.22
C VAL A 32 -7.39 6.09 -1.85
N VAL A 33 -6.15 6.58 -1.85
CA VAL A 33 -4.96 5.84 -1.44
C VAL A 33 -4.33 6.51 -0.23
N VAL A 34 -4.09 5.75 0.83
CA VAL A 34 -3.33 6.19 2.01
C VAL A 34 -1.93 5.59 1.96
N ILE A 35 -0.90 6.41 2.15
CA ILE A 35 0.50 5.98 2.10
C ILE A 35 1.24 6.47 3.34
N THR A 36 1.76 5.55 4.16
CA THR A 36 2.65 5.92 5.27
C THR A 36 4.07 6.14 4.77
N GLY A 37 4.79 7.10 5.36
CA GLY A 37 6.11 7.51 4.85
C GLY A 37 6.05 8.16 3.45
N GLY A 38 4.88 8.64 3.01
CA GLY A 38 4.65 9.19 1.67
C GLY A 38 5.39 10.48 1.36
N ALA A 39 5.97 11.16 2.35
CA ALA A 39 6.66 12.44 2.15
C ALA A 39 8.07 12.30 1.52
N MET A 40 8.68 11.11 1.60
CA MET A 40 10.07 10.87 1.16
C MET A 40 10.30 9.46 0.60
N GLY A 41 11.45 9.26 -0.06
CA GLY A 41 11.90 7.95 -0.53
C GLY A 41 10.90 7.23 -1.44
N ILE A 42 10.73 5.92 -1.19
CA ILE A 42 9.85 5.04 -1.95
C ILE A 42 8.39 5.49 -1.85
N GLY A 43 7.92 5.85 -0.64
CA GLY A 43 6.54 6.29 -0.42
C GLY A 43 6.18 7.52 -1.26
N LYS A 44 7.12 8.46 -1.41
CA LYS A 44 6.95 9.63 -2.27
C LYS A 44 6.89 9.28 -3.76
N ALA A 45 7.77 8.38 -4.20
CA ALA A 45 7.76 7.93 -5.59
C ALA A 45 6.42 7.24 -5.93
N VAL A 46 5.92 6.39 -5.03
CA VAL A 46 4.60 5.74 -5.17
C VAL A 46 3.47 6.77 -5.18
N ALA A 47 3.48 7.75 -4.26
CA ALA A 47 2.49 8.83 -4.24
C ALA A 47 2.44 9.61 -5.57
N LYS A 48 3.61 9.93 -6.14
CA LYS A 48 3.73 10.60 -7.43
C LYS A 48 3.28 9.75 -8.61
N MET A 49 3.63 8.46 -8.64
CA MET A 49 3.18 7.53 -9.69
C MET A 49 1.66 7.36 -9.67
N LEU A 50 1.06 7.39 -8.48
CA LEU A 50 -0.40 7.32 -8.30
C LEU A 50 -1.08 8.70 -8.41
N SER A 51 -0.35 9.77 -8.77
CA SER A 51 -0.86 11.13 -8.93
C SER A 51 -1.58 11.70 -7.67
N VAL A 52 -1.20 11.24 -6.48
CA VAL A 52 -1.87 11.58 -5.21
C VAL A 52 -1.38 12.94 -4.70
N GLN A 53 -2.30 13.80 -4.23
CA GLN A 53 -1.93 15.03 -3.53
C GLN A 53 -1.27 14.71 -2.18
N GLU A 54 -0.02 15.12 -2.00
CA GLU A 54 0.71 14.97 -0.73
C GLU A 54 0.14 15.93 0.33
N LYS A 55 -0.74 15.45 1.23
CA LYS A 55 -1.11 16.15 2.48
C LYS A 55 -0.43 15.44 3.66
N ALA A 56 0.72 15.92 4.10
CA ALA A 56 1.40 15.41 5.29
C ALA A 56 0.66 15.85 6.57
N LYS A 57 0.37 14.90 7.47
CA LYS A 57 -0.29 15.15 8.77
C LYS A 57 0.38 14.32 9.87
N GLU A 58 0.27 14.78 11.11
CA GLU A 58 1.06 14.27 12.23
C GLU A 58 0.52 12.97 12.85
N SER A 59 -0.80 12.71 12.82
CA SER A 59 -1.35 11.49 13.43
C SER A 59 -2.27 10.67 12.49
N LEU A 60 -2.27 9.34 12.68
CA LEU A 60 -3.12 8.39 11.93
C LEU A 60 -4.61 8.67 12.18
N ASN A 61 -4.98 8.94 13.43
CA ASN A 61 -6.36 9.20 13.83
C ASN A 61 -6.93 10.45 13.16
N GLU A 62 -6.15 11.53 13.14
CA GLU A 62 -6.54 12.77 12.46
C GLU A 62 -6.64 12.57 10.95
N THR A 63 -5.70 11.83 10.37
CA THR A 63 -5.72 11.53 8.94
C THR A 63 -6.97 10.74 8.55
N ALA A 64 -7.30 9.70 9.32
CA ALA A 64 -8.50 8.89 9.13
C ALA A 64 -9.78 9.70 9.37
N ALA A 65 -9.83 10.52 10.42
CA ALA A 65 -10.97 11.40 10.69
C ALA A 65 -11.19 12.42 9.58
N GLN A 66 -10.12 12.97 8.99
CA GLN A 66 -10.23 13.95 7.90
C GLN A 66 -10.68 13.31 6.59
N ILE A 67 -10.18 12.10 6.26
CA ILE A 67 -10.67 11.36 5.09
C ILE A 67 -12.17 11.08 5.23
N ARG A 68 -12.61 10.61 6.41
CA ARG A 68 -14.03 10.35 6.69
C ARG A 68 -14.90 11.61 6.67
N LYS A 69 -14.36 12.76 7.04
CA LYS A 69 -15.07 14.04 7.06
C LYS A 69 -15.17 14.69 5.68
N ASP A 70 -14.30 14.33 4.74
CA ASP A 70 -14.28 14.90 3.40
C ASP A 70 -15.25 14.12 2.48
N PRO A 71 -16.42 14.69 2.13
CA PRO A 71 -17.41 14.00 1.31
C PRO A 71 -16.91 13.70 -0.11
N SER A 72 -15.84 14.37 -0.56
CA SER A 72 -15.29 14.21 -1.90
C SER A 72 -14.33 13.02 -2.03
N LEU A 73 -13.72 12.58 -0.92
CA LEU A 73 -12.77 11.47 -0.91
C LEU A 73 -13.49 10.12 -0.85
N GLY A 74 -14.49 9.96 0.02
CA GLY A 74 -15.13 8.67 0.24
C GLY A 74 -14.29 7.72 1.11
N THR A 75 -14.40 6.41 0.90
CA THR A 75 -13.65 5.39 1.67
C THR A 75 -12.24 5.19 1.13
N VAL A 76 -11.32 4.71 1.97
CA VAL A 76 -9.99 4.30 1.53
C VAL A 76 -10.08 2.97 0.78
N ASP A 77 -9.60 2.95 -0.46
CA ASP A 77 -9.61 1.75 -1.29
C ASP A 77 -8.29 0.97 -1.17
N ILE A 78 -7.19 1.70 -1.00
CA ILE A 78 -5.84 1.13 -0.89
C ILE A 78 -5.11 1.80 0.27
N CYS A 79 -4.56 0.97 1.15
CA CYS A 79 -3.63 1.41 2.17
C CYS A 79 -2.24 0.81 1.93
N ILE A 80 -1.24 1.68 1.74
CA ILE A 80 0.16 1.33 1.53
C ILE A 80 0.93 1.67 2.81
N VAL A 81 1.26 0.64 3.58
CA VAL A 81 2.11 0.80 4.77
C VAL A 81 3.58 0.70 4.37
N ASN A 82 4.17 1.83 3.97
CA ASN A 82 5.54 1.90 3.49
C ASN A 82 6.53 2.46 4.53
N ALA A 83 6.06 3.16 5.57
CA ALA A 83 6.93 3.69 6.61
C ALA A 83 7.79 2.58 7.23
N ALA A 84 9.10 2.76 7.22
CA ALA A 84 10.05 1.82 7.78
C ALA A 84 11.23 2.54 8.45
N VAL A 85 11.75 1.95 9.52
CA VAL A 85 12.98 2.40 10.19
C VAL A 85 13.95 1.24 10.24
N LEU A 86 15.19 1.47 9.82
CA LEU A 86 16.26 0.49 9.89
C LEU A 86 17.39 1.00 10.80
N LYS A 87 17.79 0.17 11.75
CA LYS A 87 19.00 0.34 12.54
C LYS A 87 19.96 -0.80 12.25
N PHE A 88 21.17 -0.46 11.86
CA PHE A 88 22.24 -1.40 11.57
C PHE A 88 23.02 -1.73 12.85
N GLY A 89 23.36 -3.01 13.03
CA GLY A 89 24.14 -3.54 14.15
C GLY A 89 23.98 -5.06 14.23
N GLU A 90 24.84 -5.74 14.99
CA GLU A 90 24.60 -7.14 15.32
C GLU A 90 23.42 -7.27 16.29
N CYS A 91 22.85 -8.48 16.37
CA CYS A 91 21.66 -8.75 17.19
C CYS A 91 21.85 -8.34 18.66
N LEU A 92 23.06 -8.49 19.19
CA LEU A 92 23.42 -8.16 20.58
C LEU A 92 23.86 -6.71 20.78
N ASP A 93 24.17 -5.99 19.69
CA ASP A 93 24.63 -4.59 19.74
C ASP A 93 23.45 -3.59 19.72
N LEU A 94 22.25 -4.07 19.36
CA LEU A 94 21.06 -3.25 19.30
C LEU A 94 20.49 -3.03 20.70
N SER A 95 20.27 -1.76 21.05
CA SER A 95 19.62 -1.42 22.32
C SER A 95 18.15 -1.84 22.32
N GLU A 96 17.56 -2.00 23.52
CA GLU A 96 16.12 -2.23 23.67
C GLU A 96 15.30 -1.14 22.97
N LYS A 97 15.81 0.11 22.99
CA LYS A 97 15.17 1.24 22.31
C LYS A 97 15.17 1.05 20.79
N ASP A 98 16.26 0.56 20.20
CA ASP A 98 16.34 0.30 18.76
C ASP A 98 15.40 -0.82 18.36
N TYR A 99 15.34 -1.91 19.14
CA TYR A 99 14.36 -2.99 18.95
C TYR A 99 12.93 -2.48 19.03
N LYS A 100 12.60 -1.69 20.05
CA LYS A 100 11.27 -1.11 20.23
C LYS A 100 10.88 -0.23 19.06
N ILE A 101 11.77 0.67 18.59
CA ILE A 101 11.47 1.55 17.47
C ILE A 101 11.27 0.74 16.18
N ASN A 102 12.15 -0.23 15.91
CA ASN A 102 12.07 -1.09 14.74
C ASN A 102 10.75 -1.89 14.73
N ALA A 103 10.43 -2.58 15.84
CA ALA A 103 9.19 -3.33 15.97
C ALA A 103 7.95 -2.43 15.89
N ASN A 104 7.98 -1.25 16.53
CA ASN A 104 6.84 -0.33 16.53
C ASN A 104 6.52 0.19 15.12
N VAL A 105 7.52 0.49 14.30
CA VAL A 105 7.30 0.99 12.93
C VAL A 105 7.06 -0.16 11.96
N ASN A 106 7.96 -1.15 11.93
CA ASN A 106 8.01 -2.16 10.87
C ASN A 106 7.08 -3.36 11.12
N ILE A 107 6.56 -3.53 12.34
CA ILE A 107 5.61 -4.61 12.67
C ILE A 107 4.29 -4.00 13.11
N LEU A 108 4.30 -3.28 14.24
CA LEU A 108 3.07 -2.73 14.80
C LEU A 108 2.46 -1.67 13.89
N GLY A 109 3.28 -0.87 13.19
CA GLY A 109 2.79 0.10 12.21
C GLY A 109 1.92 -0.55 11.12
N HIS A 110 2.30 -1.72 10.63
CA HIS A 110 1.49 -2.48 9.65
C HIS A 110 0.15 -2.93 10.24
N ILE A 111 0.14 -3.39 11.49
CA ILE A 111 -1.07 -3.85 12.16
C ILE A 111 -1.99 -2.67 12.46
N PHE A 112 -1.48 -1.61 13.09
CA PHE A 112 -2.27 -0.46 13.52
C PHE A 112 -2.91 0.27 12.36
N VAL A 113 -2.18 0.52 11.28
CA VAL A 113 -2.72 1.24 10.11
C VAL A 113 -3.90 0.48 9.50
N SER A 114 -3.82 -0.85 9.45
CA SER A 114 -4.87 -1.71 8.90
C SER A 114 -6.15 -1.75 9.76
N VAL A 115 -6.09 -1.29 11.01
CA VAL A 115 -7.28 -1.16 11.88
C VAL A 115 -7.98 0.19 11.62
N PHE A 116 -7.25 1.19 11.15
CA PHE A 116 -7.77 2.55 10.99
C PHE A 116 -8.38 2.86 9.64
N PHE A 117 -8.04 2.10 8.60
CA PHE A 117 -8.48 2.29 7.22
C PHE A 117 -9.00 0.97 6.65
#